data_AF-A0AAD1ZIQ1-F1
#
_entry.id   AF-A0AAD1ZIQ1-F1
#
_cell.length_a   1.000
_cell.length_b   1.000
_cell.length_c   1.000
_cell.angle_alpha   90.00
_cell.angle_beta   90.00
_cell.angle_gamma   90.00
#
_symmetry.space_group_name_H-M   'P 1'
#
loop_
_entity.id
_entity.type
_entity.pdbx_description
1 polymer ?
#
loop_
_entity_poly.entity_id
_entity_poly.type
_entity_poly.pdbx_seq_one_letter_code
_entity_poly.pdbx_strand_id
1 'polypeptide(L)'
;MQNNNENNIIGGVPGFLVLDSAQFSSGTTLQKLMFGTMTVFNDELTKGHDLGSGLVGKAQGFYMASSEDGNSQTMAFTVMFTSGSYADSLNLFGVHRTAVAESHLAIMGGTGKYVNAKGFATVKTFPATNQHETNAVERLLQINVYLAY
;
A
#
# COMPACT_ATOMS: atom_id res chain seq x y z
N MET A 1 -25.42 11.83 10.89
CA MET A 1 -24.37 11.39 9.95
C MET A 1 -24.69 12.04 8.61
N GLN A 2 -23.97 13.09 8.23
CA GLN A 2 -24.20 13.80 6.97
C GLN A 2 -23.02 13.47 6.06
N ASN A 3 -23.26 12.67 5.02
CA ASN A 3 -22.29 12.38 3.97
C ASN A 3 -22.55 13.35 2.82
N ASN A 4 -21.77 14.43 2.74
CA ASN A 4 -21.79 15.36 1.61
C ASN A 4 -20.78 14.88 0.55
N ASN A 5 -21.15 13.85 -0.20
CA ASN A 5 -20.40 13.39 -1.38
C ASN A 5 -20.76 14.24 -2.61
N GLU A 6 -20.35 15.50 -2.63
CA GLU A 6 -20.25 16.26 -3.87
C GLU A 6 -18.97 15.85 -4.60
N ASN A 7 -19.05 14.75 -5.34
CA ASN A 7 -17.90 14.18 -6.05
C ASN A 7 -17.54 15.05 -7.26
N ASN A 8 -16.57 15.94 -7.09
CA ASN A 8 -16.03 16.81 -8.14
C ASN A 8 -15.03 16.10 -9.07
N ILE A 9 -15.33 14.86 -9.49
CA ILE A 9 -14.43 14.01 -10.27
C ILE A 9 -14.86 14.04 -11.75
N ILE A 10 -14.08 14.71 -12.59
CA ILE A 10 -14.33 14.82 -14.04
C ILE A 10 -13.65 13.65 -14.78
N GLY A 11 -13.95 12.42 -14.38
CA GLY A 11 -13.41 11.21 -14.99
C GLY A 11 -11.89 11.01 -14.77
N GLY A 12 -11.48 9.79 -14.47
CA GLY A 12 -10.07 9.42 -14.28
C GLY A 12 -9.65 8.29 -15.21
N VAL A 13 -8.39 8.33 -15.65
CA VAL A 13 -7.68 7.16 -16.21
C VAL A 13 -7.40 6.22 -15.03
N PRO A 14 -7.38 4.88 -15.18
CA PRO A 14 -7.10 3.97 -14.07
C PRO A 14 -5.83 4.38 -13.31
N GLY A 15 -5.97 4.78 -12.04
CA GLY A 15 -4.86 5.21 -11.19
C GLY A 15 -4.51 6.71 -11.20
N PHE A 16 -5.21 7.56 -11.97
CA PHE A 16 -4.99 9.02 -11.94
C PHE A 16 -6.31 9.80 -11.87
N LEU A 17 -6.47 10.62 -10.83
CA LEU A 17 -7.56 11.58 -10.72
C LEU A 17 -7.24 12.81 -11.57
N VAL A 18 -8.05 13.12 -12.58
CA VAL A 18 -7.99 14.42 -13.27
C VAL A 18 -8.76 15.42 -12.43
N LEU A 19 -8.06 16.46 -11.96
CA LEU A 19 -8.60 17.46 -11.05
C LEU A 19 -8.68 18.81 -11.76
N ASP A 20 -9.87 19.42 -11.82
CA ASP A 20 -10.05 20.78 -12.33
C ASP A 20 -9.72 21.79 -11.23
N SER A 21 -8.58 22.48 -11.39
CA SER A 21 -8.11 23.47 -10.43
C SER A 21 -8.98 24.71 -10.30
N ALA A 22 -9.90 24.95 -11.24
CA ALA A 22 -10.78 26.12 -11.23
C ALA A 22 -11.98 26.00 -10.27
N GLN A 23 -12.22 24.84 -9.67
CA GLN A 23 -13.39 24.59 -8.80
C GLN A 23 -13.06 24.40 -7.31
N PHE A 24 -11.80 24.64 -6.90
CA PHE A 24 -11.42 24.48 -5.50
C PHE A 24 -11.93 25.61 -4.62
N SER A 25 -12.67 25.26 -3.57
CA SER A 25 -12.92 26.18 -2.45
C SER A 25 -11.60 26.41 -1.71
N SER A 26 -11.34 27.65 -1.30
CA SER A 26 -10.14 28.02 -0.52
C SER A 26 -10.15 27.29 0.84
N GLY A 27 -9.64 26.05 0.87
CA GLY A 27 -9.64 25.20 2.07
C GLY A 27 -9.55 23.69 1.83
N THR A 28 -9.63 23.19 0.59
CA THR A 28 -9.46 21.76 0.30
C THR A 28 -7.99 21.38 0.22
N THR A 29 -7.52 20.51 1.13
CA THR A 29 -6.17 19.95 1.08
C THR A 29 -6.12 18.74 0.13
N LEU A 30 -4.96 18.46 -0.47
CA LEU A 30 -4.79 17.29 -1.35
C LEU A 30 -5.13 15.98 -0.61
N GLN A 31 -4.83 15.91 0.69
CA GLN A 31 -5.15 14.75 1.54
C GLN A 31 -6.64 14.45 1.60
N LYS A 32 -7.48 15.50 1.77
CA LYS A 32 -8.94 15.36 1.78
C LYS A 32 -9.49 14.86 0.45
N LEU A 33 -8.84 15.24 -0.66
CA LEU A 33 -9.24 14.83 -1.99
C LEU A 33 -8.84 13.38 -2.32
N MET A 34 -7.74 12.92 -1.73
CA MET A 34 -7.27 11.54 -1.89
C MET A 34 -8.06 10.55 -1.00
N PHE A 35 -8.75 11.02 0.04
CA PHE A 35 -9.57 10.17 0.90
C PHE A 35 -10.59 9.35 0.09
N GLY A 36 -10.70 8.05 0.40
CA GLY A 36 -11.55 7.11 -0.34
C GLY A 36 -10.93 6.60 -1.65
N THR A 37 -9.80 7.15 -2.11
CA THR A 37 -9.10 6.63 -3.29
C THR A 37 -8.52 5.26 -2.99
N MET A 38 -8.73 4.32 -3.93
CA MET A 38 -8.16 2.98 -3.89
C MET A 38 -7.07 2.84 -4.96
N THR A 39 -5.93 2.29 -4.57
CA THR A 39 -4.79 2.01 -5.44
C THR A 39 -4.52 0.52 -5.45
N VAL A 40 -4.49 -0.08 -6.64
CA VAL A 40 -4.16 -1.49 -6.86
C VAL A 40 -2.69 -1.59 -7.26
N PHE A 41 -1.97 -2.59 -6.75
CA PHE A 41 -0.55 -2.79 -7.03
C PHE A 41 -0.22 -4.27 -7.31
N ASN A 42 0.90 -4.47 -8.01
CA ASN A 42 1.45 -5.77 -8.37
C ASN A 42 2.97 -5.62 -8.48
N ASP A 43 3.61 -5.61 -7.31
CA ASP A 43 4.99 -5.15 -7.18
C ASP A 43 5.92 -6.33 -6.89
N GLU A 44 7.17 -6.21 -7.33
CA GLU A 44 8.21 -7.19 -7.03
C GLU A 44 8.69 -7.06 -5.59
N LEU A 45 8.99 -8.18 -4.95
CA LEU A 45 9.59 -8.23 -3.63
C LEU A 45 11.05 -8.62 -3.75
N THR A 46 11.94 -7.82 -3.20
CA THR A 46 13.38 -8.06 -3.17
C THR A 46 13.88 -8.31 -1.74
N LYS A 47 15.09 -8.89 -1.61
CA LYS A 47 15.71 -9.12 -0.29
C LYS A 47 16.08 -7.84 0.46
N GLY A 48 16.26 -6.73 -0.25
CA GLY A 48 16.74 -5.47 0.31
C GLY A 48 16.38 -4.30 -0.61
N HIS A 49 16.76 -3.09 -0.20
CA HIS A 49 16.47 -1.86 -0.95
C HIS A 49 17.54 -1.53 -2.00
N ASP A 50 18.67 -2.26 -2.01
CA ASP A 50 19.77 -2.02 -2.92
C ASP A 50 19.48 -2.49 -4.36
N LEU A 51 20.02 -1.75 -5.33
CA LEU A 51 20.04 -2.11 -6.74
C LEU A 51 20.84 -3.43 -6.91
N GLY A 52 20.14 -4.51 -7.27
CA GLY A 52 20.73 -5.85 -7.40
C GLY A 52 20.38 -6.81 -6.25
N SER A 53 19.56 -6.37 -5.28
CA SER A 53 18.97 -7.29 -4.31
C SER A 53 18.10 -8.35 -5.02
N GLY A 54 18.27 -9.60 -4.62
CA GLY A 54 17.62 -10.72 -5.30
C GLY A 54 16.09 -10.71 -5.14
N LEU A 55 15.38 -11.05 -6.21
CA LEU A 55 13.93 -11.25 -6.20
C LEU A 55 13.54 -12.41 -5.28
N VAL A 56 12.60 -12.17 -4.37
CA VAL A 56 12.05 -13.16 -3.43
C VAL A 56 10.58 -13.48 -3.67
N GLY A 57 9.86 -12.64 -4.43
CA GLY A 57 8.44 -12.80 -4.60
C GLY A 57 7.75 -11.65 -5.31
N LYS A 58 6.43 -11.63 -5.18
CA LYS A 58 5.55 -10.53 -5.60
C LYS A 58 4.55 -10.20 -4.50
N ALA A 59 4.14 -8.95 -4.43
CA ALA A 59 3.02 -8.50 -3.61
C ALA A 59 1.89 -8.00 -4.51
N GLN A 60 0.70 -8.57 -4.35
CA GLN A 60 -0.48 -8.21 -5.13
C GLN A 60 -1.62 -7.83 -4.19
N GLY A 61 -2.24 -6.69 -4.44
CA GLY A 61 -3.38 -6.26 -3.64
C GLY A 61 -3.72 -4.80 -3.86
N PHE A 62 -4.26 -4.18 -2.83
CA PHE A 62 -4.66 -2.80 -2.87
C PHE A 62 -4.49 -2.10 -1.53
N TYR A 63 -4.47 -0.78 -1.57
CA TYR A 63 -4.66 0.05 -0.40
C TYR A 63 -5.68 1.15 -0.68
N MET A 64 -6.34 1.60 0.37
CA MET A 64 -7.32 2.69 0.31
C MET A 64 -6.92 3.80 1.28
N ALA A 65 -6.90 5.04 0.83
CA ALA A 65 -6.71 6.20 1.69
C ALA A 65 -7.91 6.31 2.65
N SER A 66 -7.71 5.89 3.90
CA SER A 66 -8.79 5.62 4.85
C SER A 66 -8.88 6.63 5.98
N SER A 67 -8.17 7.76 5.87
CA SER A 67 -8.27 8.89 6.80
C SER A 67 -8.35 10.22 6.06
N GLU A 68 -9.27 11.09 6.48
CA GLU A 68 -9.48 12.43 5.90
C GLU A 68 -8.26 13.35 6.08
N ASP A 69 -7.44 13.08 7.11
CA ASP A 69 -6.19 13.78 7.36
C ASP A 69 -5.03 13.30 6.45
N GLY A 70 -5.26 12.24 5.66
CA GLY A 70 -4.27 11.67 4.73
C GLY A 70 -3.20 10.79 5.38
N ASN A 71 -3.29 10.51 6.68
CA ASN A 71 -2.22 9.85 7.43
C ASN A 71 -2.37 8.32 7.55
N SER A 72 -3.45 7.75 7.03
CA SER A 72 -3.72 6.30 7.12
C SER A 72 -4.20 5.71 5.80
N GLN A 73 -3.78 4.47 5.56
CA GLN A 73 -4.16 3.66 4.43
C GLN A 73 -4.54 2.25 4.91
N THR A 74 -5.72 1.76 4.56
CA THR A 74 -6.11 0.37 4.82
C THR A 74 -5.57 -0.49 3.69
N MET A 75 -4.83 -1.54 4.02
CA MET A 75 -4.15 -2.43 3.06
C MET A 75 -4.71 -3.84 3.13
N ALA A 76 -4.85 -4.46 1.96
CA ALA A 76 -5.15 -5.89 1.82
C ALA A 76 -4.33 -6.44 0.65
N PHE A 77 -3.44 -7.39 0.91
CA PHE A 77 -2.57 -7.94 -0.14
C PHE A 77 -2.05 -9.33 0.17
N THR A 78 -1.64 -10.02 -0.88
CA THR A 78 -1.02 -11.34 -0.85
C THR A 78 0.45 -11.22 -1.24
N VAL A 79 1.34 -11.75 -0.39
CA VAL A 79 2.76 -11.94 -0.68
C VAL A 79 2.94 -13.36 -1.21
N MET A 80 3.45 -13.50 -2.43
CA MET A 80 3.72 -14.78 -3.09
C MET A 80 5.22 -14.98 -3.27
N PHE A 81 5.76 -16.12 -2.86
CA PHE A 81 7.21 -16.36 -2.83
C PHE A 81 7.71 -17.16 -4.04
N THR A 82 8.84 -16.74 -4.63
CA THR A 82 9.48 -17.44 -5.76
C THR A 82 9.96 -18.84 -5.38
N SER A 83 10.40 -19.05 -4.12
CA SER A 83 10.91 -20.33 -3.63
C SER A 83 9.92 -21.49 -3.72
N GLY A 84 8.62 -21.19 -3.83
CA GLY A 84 7.55 -22.16 -4.02
C GLY A 84 6.88 -22.07 -5.39
N SER A 85 7.55 -21.53 -6.41
CA SER A 85 6.96 -21.22 -7.72
C SER A 85 5.67 -20.39 -7.60
N TYR A 86 5.64 -19.45 -6.65
CA TYR A 86 4.48 -18.64 -6.28
C TYR A 86 3.29 -19.39 -5.65
N ALA A 87 3.44 -20.69 -5.32
CA ALA A 87 2.41 -21.45 -4.60
C ALA A 87 2.40 -21.19 -3.08
N ASP A 88 3.57 -20.82 -2.52
CA ASP A 88 3.69 -20.37 -1.13
C ASP A 88 3.27 -18.91 -1.03
N SER A 89 2.28 -18.60 -0.19
CA SER A 89 1.83 -17.22 0.01
C SER A 89 1.40 -16.89 1.43
N LEU A 90 1.40 -15.60 1.76
CA LEU A 90 0.86 -15.03 2.98
C LEU A 90 -0.15 -13.93 2.64
N ASN A 91 -1.26 -13.87 3.35
CA ASN A 91 -2.28 -12.84 3.20
C ASN A 91 -2.20 -11.85 4.36
N LEU A 92 -2.16 -10.56 4.05
CA LEU A 92 -1.99 -9.48 4.99
C LEU A 92 -3.17 -8.51 4.93
N PHE A 93 -3.59 -8.04 6.11
CA PHE A 93 -4.64 -7.03 6.24
C PHE A 93 -4.35 -6.10 7.41
N GLY A 94 -4.56 -4.79 7.24
CA GLY A 94 -4.46 -3.85 8.36
C GLY A 94 -4.38 -2.39 7.93
N VAL A 95 -4.07 -1.52 8.89
CA VAL A 95 -3.96 -0.07 8.66
C VAL A 95 -2.50 0.35 8.72
N HIS A 96 -1.98 0.82 7.60
CA HIS A 96 -0.69 1.48 7.50
C HIS A 96 -0.85 2.97 7.77
N ARG A 97 -0.18 3.47 8.81
CA ARG A 97 -0.10 4.89 9.13
C ARG A 97 1.20 5.44 8.57
N THR A 98 1.10 6.45 7.70
CA THR A 98 2.26 7.09 7.06
C THR A 98 2.97 8.09 7.98
N ALA A 99 2.28 8.56 9.02
CA ALA A 99 2.81 9.51 10.00
C ALA A 99 3.57 8.85 11.17
N VAL A 100 3.74 7.52 11.16
CA VAL A 100 4.47 6.78 12.21
C VAL A 100 5.62 5.99 11.59
N ALA A 101 6.63 5.68 12.40
CA ALA A 101 7.82 4.95 11.94
C ALA A 101 7.52 3.50 11.49
N GLU A 102 6.50 2.87 12.08
CA GLU A 102 6.17 1.47 11.84
C GLU A 102 4.68 1.21 12.05
N SER A 103 4.06 0.48 11.12
CA SER A 103 2.68 0.02 11.22
C SER A 103 2.59 -1.49 11.29
N HIS A 104 1.50 -2.02 11.85
CA HIS A 104 1.30 -3.46 12.00
C HIS A 104 0.14 -3.94 11.14
N LEU A 105 0.36 -5.00 10.37
CA LEU A 105 -0.65 -5.71 9.60
C LEU A 105 -0.83 -7.13 10.16
N ALA A 106 -2.06 -7.61 10.21
CA ALA A 106 -2.34 -8.98 10.61
C ALA A 106 -1.99 -9.96 9.48
N ILE A 107 -1.42 -11.10 9.84
CA ILE A 107 -1.35 -12.27 8.95
C ILE A 107 -2.69 -13.00 9.05
N MET A 108 -3.46 -12.96 7.96
CA MET A 108 -4.80 -13.55 7.87
C MET A 108 -4.76 -15.04 7.52
N GLY A 109 -3.61 -15.53 7.05
CA GLY A 109 -3.40 -16.91 6.63
C GLY A 109 -2.36 -17.00 5.52
N GLY A 110 -2.28 -18.17 4.90
CA GLY A 110 -1.36 -18.43 3.81
C GLY A 110 -1.66 -19.73 3.06
N THR A 111 -0.93 -19.95 1.98
CA THR A 111 -0.98 -21.16 1.15
C THR A 111 0.37 -21.86 1.12
N GLY A 112 0.41 -23.10 0.62
CA GLY A 112 1.63 -23.90 0.55
C GLY A 112 2.19 -24.17 1.95
N LYS A 113 3.47 -23.88 2.18
CA LYS A 113 4.10 -24.07 3.50
C LYS A 113 3.54 -23.16 4.61
N TYR A 114 2.76 -22.13 4.25
CA TYR A 114 2.17 -21.18 5.20
C TYR A 114 0.69 -21.43 5.47
N VAL A 115 0.17 -22.63 5.15
CA VAL A 115 -1.17 -23.02 5.57
C VAL A 115 -1.28 -22.89 7.10
N ASN A 116 -2.37 -22.29 7.58
CA ASN A 116 -2.61 -21.94 8.98
C ASN A 116 -1.63 -20.93 9.61
N ALA A 117 -0.85 -20.20 8.81
CA ALA A 117 0.00 -19.14 9.33
C ALA A 117 -0.81 -18.09 10.11
N LYS A 118 -0.33 -17.75 11.32
CA LYS A 118 -0.87 -16.69 12.18
C LYS A 118 0.27 -15.77 12.58
N GLY A 119 -0.03 -14.52 12.89
CA GLY A 119 0.96 -13.57 13.37
C GLY A 119 0.70 -12.18 12.84
N PHE A 120 1.77 -11.40 12.69
CA PHE A 120 1.70 -10.03 12.21
C PHE A 120 2.91 -9.69 11.35
N ALA A 121 2.79 -8.60 10.59
CA ALA A 121 3.89 -8.00 9.87
C ALA A 121 4.06 -6.54 10.29
N THR A 122 5.30 -6.08 10.35
CA THR A 122 5.63 -4.66 10.50
C THR A 122 5.88 -4.06 9.13
N VAL A 123 5.31 -2.89 8.86
CA VAL A 123 5.49 -2.14 7.62
C VAL A 123 6.15 -0.80 7.92
N LYS A 124 7.25 -0.51 7.24
CA LYS A 124 7.98 0.77 7.31
C LYS A 124 8.04 1.40 5.94
N THR A 125 7.83 2.70 5.87
CA THR A 125 7.99 3.48 4.63
C THR A 125 9.38 4.10 4.61
N PHE A 126 10.16 3.81 3.58
CA PHE A 126 11.41 4.54 3.37
C PHE A 126 11.12 5.93 2.78
N PRO A 127 11.79 6.98 3.26
CA PRO A 127 11.71 8.28 2.60
C PRO A 127 12.29 8.16 1.18
N ALA A 128 11.59 8.75 0.20
CA ALA A 128 12.09 8.83 -1.17
C ALA A 128 13.41 9.60 -1.16
N THR A 129 14.53 8.89 -1.21
CA THR A 129 15.85 9.51 -1.16
C THR A 129 16.35 9.59 -2.60
N ASN A 130 16.38 10.81 -3.16
CA ASN A 130 16.92 11.16 -4.48
C ASN A 130 16.21 10.50 -5.67
N GLN A 131 15.05 11.04 -6.03
CA GLN A 131 14.39 10.75 -7.31
C GLN A 131 15.16 11.43 -8.45
N HIS A 132 16.02 10.70 -9.14
CA HIS A 132 16.33 11.03 -10.52
C HIS A 132 15.21 10.45 -11.40
N GLU A 133 14.36 11.34 -11.91
CA GLU A 133 13.69 11.22 -13.20
C GLU A 133 12.89 9.92 -13.47
N THR A 134 11.92 9.56 -12.63
CA THR A 134 10.73 8.85 -13.12
C THR A 134 9.49 9.37 -12.37
N ASN A 135 8.47 9.78 -13.13
CA ASN A 135 7.26 10.48 -12.66
C ASN A 135 6.29 9.62 -11.83
N ALA A 136 6.77 8.63 -11.09
CA ALA A 136 5.99 7.88 -10.11
C ALA A 136 6.67 8.04 -8.75
N VAL A 137 5.91 8.47 -7.74
CA VAL A 137 6.40 8.49 -6.36
C VAL A 137 6.53 7.04 -5.89
N GLU A 138 7.63 6.38 -6.24
CA GLU A 138 7.92 5.02 -5.80
C GLU A 138 8.12 5.04 -4.28
N ARG A 139 7.16 4.44 -3.57
CA ARG A 139 7.20 4.30 -2.11
C ARG A 139 7.71 2.91 -1.78
N LEU A 140 8.98 2.82 -1.41
CA LEU A 140 9.55 1.58 -0.94
C LEU A 140 9.02 1.25 0.46
N LEU A 141 8.42 0.07 0.60
CA LEU A 141 7.95 -0.47 1.87
C LEU A 141 8.84 -1.62 2.31
N GLN A 142 9.37 -1.53 3.54
CA GLN A 142 9.97 -2.69 4.20
C GLN A 142 8.89 -3.45 4.97
N ILE A 143 8.76 -4.74 4.70
CA ILE A 143 7.83 -5.63 5.40
C ILE A 143 8.65 -6.69 6.14
N ASN A 144 8.54 -6.73 7.47
CA ASN A 144 9.07 -7.84 8.27
C ASN A 144 7.88 -8.68 8.75
N VAL A 145 7.97 -10.01 8.61
CA VAL A 145 6.89 -10.94 8.95
C VAL A 145 7.26 -11.75 10.18
N TYR A 146 6.34 -11.83 11.14
CA TYR A 146 6.48 -12.59 12.37
C TYR A 146 5.36 -13.62 12.43
N LEU A 147 5.72 -14.90 12.33
CA LEU A 147 4.78 -16.02 12.35
C LEU A 147 4.78 -16.69 13.72
N ALA A 148 3.59 -16.98 14.23
CA ALA A 148 3.35 -17.83 15.38
C ALA A 148 2.85 -19.19 14.88
N TYR A 149 3.54 -20.25 15.26
CA TYR A 149 3.22 -21.64 14.94
C TYR A 149 2.68 -22.36 16.18
#